data_AF-A0A8J5LP30-F1
#
_entry.id   AF-A0A8J5LP30-F1
#
_cell.length_a   1.000
_cell.length_b   1.000
_cell.length_c   1.000
_cell.angle_alpha   90.00
_cell.angle_beta   90.00
_cell.angle_gamma   90.00
#
_symmetry.space_group_name_H-M   'P 1'
#
loop_
_entity.id
_entity.type
_entity.pdbx_description
1 polymer ?
#
loop_
_entity_poly.entity_id
_entity_poly.type
_entity_poly.pdbx_seq_one_letter_code
_entity_poly.pdbx_strand_id
1 'polypeptide(L)'
;MSNPSIEAAIKLEKKRAERKLRELDRESDTNPLTLPLRILLRDSLAKEKERLEKAEETFKALDLNKLKNCFGFDTFFVVDVRRFGDGGIFIGNLRRPIEEVMPKLEKKLSEAAGRDVVLWKDDI
;
A
#
# COMPACT_ATOMS: atom_id res chain seq x y z
N MET A 1 -5.83 -13.54 -12.53
CA MET A 1 -4.68 -13.46 -11.61
C MET A 1 -4.84 -12.17 -10.81
N SER A 2 -5.04 -12.25 -9.50
CA SER A 2 -5.28 -11.08 -8.64
C SER A 2 -4.01 -10.21 -8.57
N ASN A 3 -4.13 -8.91 -8.81
CA ASN A 3 -3.03 -7.98 -8.58
C ASN A 3 -2.55 -8.09 -7.13
N PRO A 4 -1.28 -8.44 -6.86
CA PRO A 4 -0.76 -8.43 -5.51
C PRO A 4 -0.79 -6.98 -4.99
N SER A 5 -1.23 -6.85 -3.73
CA SER A 5 -1.16 -5.61 -2.96
C SER A 5 0.24 -5.00 -3.04
N ILE A 6 0.35 -3.66 -3.12
CA ILE A 6 1.66 -2.98 -3.15
C ILE A 6 2.42 -3.30 -1.87
N GLU A 7 1.74 -3.38 -0.73
CA GLU A 7 2.33 -3.85 0.53
C GLU A 7 2.90 -5.27 0.40
N ALA A 8 2.17 -6.17 -0.26
CA ALA A 8 2.65 -7.54 -0.49
C ALA A 8 3.87 -7.57 -1.43
N ALA A 9 3.92 -6.68 -2.43
CA ALA A 9 5.08 -6.54 -3.32
C ALA A 9 6.31 -6.01 -2.55
N ILE A 10 6.14 -4.96 -1.75
CA ILE A 10 7.21 -4.38 -0.90
C ILE A 10 7.74 -5.44 0.07
N LYS A 11 6.86 -6.18 0.76
CA LYS A 11 7.25 -7.26 1.66
C LYS A 11 8.00 -8.38 0.94
N LEU A 12 7.58 -8.73 -0.27
CA LEU A 12 8.25 -9.74 -1.07
C LEU A 12 9.68 -9.29 -1.46
N GLU A 13 9.85 -8.05 -1.88
CA GLU A 13 11.16 -7.48 -2.23
C GLU A 13 12.07 -7.36 -1.00
N LYS A 14 11.54 -6.91 0.14
CA LYS A 14 12.28 -6.87 1.41
C LYS A 14 12.78 -8.26 1.80
N LYS A 15 11.92 -9.28 1.67
CA LYS A 15 12.28 -10.68 1.94
C LYS A 15 13.33 -11.21 0.96
N ARG A 16 13.29 -10.78 -0.31
CA ARG A 16 14.32 -11.13 -1.29
C ARG A 16 15.67 -10.49 -0.95
N ALA A 17 15.69 -9.20 -0.61
CA ALA A 17 16.89 -8.48 -0.18
C ALA A 17 17.51 -9.12 1.07
N GLU A 18 16.68 -9.51 2.04
CA GLU A 18 17.14 -10.18 3.26
C GLU A 18 17.76 -11.55 2.98
N ARG A 19 17.18 -12.35 2.08
CA ARG A 19 17.77 -13.64 1.69
C ARG A 19 19.14 -13.47 1.03
N LYS A 20 19.27 -12.52 0.11
CA LYS A 20 20.56 -12.23 -0.56
C LYS A 20 21.64 -11.83 0.44
N LEU A 21 21.28 -11.02 1.45
CA LEU A 21 22.21 -10.66 2.54
C LEU A 21 22.65 -11.90 3.34
N ARG A 22 21.72 -12.79 3.69
CA ARG A 22 22.03 -14.03 4.42
C ARG A 22 22.87 -15.01 3.60
N GLU A 23 22.68 -15.05 2.28
CA GLU A 23 23.49 -15.85 1.36
C GLU A 23 24.92 -15.30 1.30
N LEU A 24 25.09 -13.97 1.17
CA LEU A 24 26.40 -13.31 1.23
C LEU A 24 27.13 -13.53 2.56
N ASP A 25 26.41 -13.56 3.69
CA ASP A 25 27.00 -13.86 5.00
C ASP A 25 27.37 -15.36 5.18
N ARG A 26 26.73 -16.28 4.44
CA ARG A 26 26.97 -17.73 4.52
C ARG A 26 28.06 -18.22 3.57
N GLU A 27 28.32 -17.52 2.47
CA GLU A 27 29.41 -17.89 1.57
C GLU A 27 30.77 -17.66 2.24
N SER A 28 31.42 -18.74 2.64
CA SER A 28 32.78 -18.72 3.21
C SER A 28 33.80 -18.04 2.29
N ASP A 29 34.69 -17.23 2.88
CA ASP A 29 35.79 -16.54 2.21
C ASP A 29 36.69 -17.53 1.46
N THR A 30 36.45 -17.68 0.17
CA THR A 30 37.26 -18.56 -0.68
C THR A 30 38.21 -17.75 -1.58
N ASN A 31 38.03 -16.42 -1.70
CA ASN A 31 38.88 -15.56 -2.51
C ASN A 31 39.09 -14.13 -1.93
N PRO A 32 40.33 -13.73 -1.60
CA PRO A 32 40.64 -12.41 -1.04
C PRO A 32 40.40 -11.25 -2.03
N LEU A 33 40.38 -11.53 -3.33
CA LEU A 33 40.13 -10.54 -4.38
C LEU A 33 38.64 -10.17 -4.52
N THR A 34 37.73 -11.00 -4.00
CA THR A 34 36.27 -10.76 -4.08
C THR A 34 35.71 -10.01 -2.88
N LEU A 35 36.50 -9.84 -1.82
CA LEU A 35 36.16 -9.06 -0.61
C LEU A 35 35.61 -7.65 -0.90
N PRO A 36 36.28 -6.79 -1.70
CA PRO A 36 35.77 -5.43 -1.94
C PRO A 36 34.44 -5.42 -2.70
N LEU A 37 34.26 -6.34 -3.66
CA LEU A 37 32.99 -6.47 -4.40
C LEU A 37 31.85 -6.92 -3.47
N ARG A 38 32.12 -7.86 -2.55
CA ARG A 38 31.12 -8.32 -1.57
C ARG A 38 30.71 -7.22 -0.61
N ILE A 39 31.64 -6.40 -0.12
CA ILE A 39 31.33 -5.27 0.77
C ILE A 39 30.42 -4.27 0.04
N LEU A 40 30.75 -3.91 -1.20
CA LEU A 40 29.91 -3.00 -2.00
C LEU A 40 28.51 -3.56 -2.28
N LEU A 41 28.42 -4.86 -2.60
CA LEU A 41 27.14 -5.53 -2.83
C LEU A 41 26.29 -5.58 -1.55
N ARG A 42 26.92 -5.88 -0.41
CA ARG A 42 26.27 -5.88 0.91
C ARG A 42 25.73 -4.50 1.26
N ASP A 43 26.53 -3.46 1.08
CA ASP A 43 26.14 -2.07 1.36
C ASP A 43 24.97 -1.62 0.48
N SER A 44 24.97 -2.01 -0.80
CA SER A 44 23.86 -1.72 -1.71
C SER A 44 22.57 -2.42 -1.27
N LEU A 45 22.63 -3.71 -0.94
CA LEU A 45 21.47 -4.49 -0.49
C LEU A 45 20.95 -4.02 0.88
N ALA A 46 21.84 -3.59 1.78
CA ALA A 46 21.46 -2.99 3.06
C ALA A 46 20.70 -1.68 2.85
N LYS A 47 21.18 -0.80 1.97
CA LYS A 47 20.49 0.44 1.59
C LYS A 47 19.16 0.18 0.89
N GLU A 48 19.08 -0.83 0.03
CA GLU A 48 17.83 -1.22 -0.64
C GLU A 48 16.79 -1.72 0.38
N LYS A 49 17.20 -2.56 1.33
CA LYS A 49 16.34 -3.01 2.43
C LYS A 49 15.83 -1.83 3.27
N GLU A 50 16.69 -0.87 3.61
CA GLU A 50 16.31 0.32 4.38
C GLU A 50 15.28 1.17 3.62
N ARG A 51 15.43 1.32 2.31
CA ARG A 51 14.45 2.01 1.45
C ARG A 51 13.11 1.28 1.41
N LEU A 52 13.14 -0.06 1.29
CA LEU A 52 11.93 -0.88 1.30
C LEU A 52 11.23 -0.86 2.66
N GLU A 53 11.97 -0.74 3.76
CA GLU A 53 11.44 -0.59 5.11
C GLU A 53 10.76 0.77 5.30
N LYS A 54 11.40 1.86 4.86
CA LYS A 54 10.76 3.20 4.81
C LYS A 54 9.51 3.20 3.92
N ALA A 55 9.56 2.50 2.80
CA ALA A 55 8.40 2.34 1.93
C ALA A 55 7.29 1.55 2.63
N GLU A 56 7.59 0.46 3.34
CA GLU A 56 6.63 -0.33 4.12
C GLU A 56 5.97 0.51 5.24
N GLU A 57 6.76 1.33 5.96
CA GLU A 57 6.24 2.24 7.00
C GLU A 57 5.32 3.32 6.42
N THR A 58 5.65 3.83 5.22
CA THR A 58 4.87 4.86 4.53
C THR A 58 3.62 4.28 3.87
N PHE A 59 3.70 3.07 3.33
CA PHE A 59 2.59 2.33 2.73
C PHE A 59 1.74 1.67 3.81
N LYS A 60 1.04 2.49 4.58
CA LYS A 60 -0.02 2.01 5.47
C LYS A 60 -1.24 1.67 4.62
N ALA A 61 -1.49 0.37 4.44
CA ALA A 61 -2.67 -0.11 3.73
C ALA A 61 -3.93 0.50 4.34
N LEU A 62 -4.81 1.01 3.47
CA LEU A 62 -6.06 1.61 3.89
C LEU A 62 -7.00 0.51 4.36
N ASP A 63 -7.58 0.67 5.56
CA ASP A 63 -8.52 -0.31 6.10
C ASP A 63 -9.87 -0.18 5.37
N LEU A 64 -10.08 -1.04 4.37
CA LEU A 64 -11.28 -1.05 3.54
C LEU A 64 -12.56 -1.28 4.35
N ASN A 65 -12.49 -1.98 5.49
CA ASN A 65 -13.64 -2.17 6.36
C ASN A 65 -14.02 -0.88 7.10
N LYS A 66 -13.03 -0.08 7.51
CA LYS A 66 -13.29 1.25 8.09
C LYS A 66 -13.92 2.18 7.08
N LEU A 67 -13.41 2.21 5.84
CA LEU A 67 -14.01 3.02 4.77
C LEU A 67 -15.43 2.58 4.44
N LYS A 68 -15.70 1.26 4.45
CA LYS A 68 -17.04 0.73 4.19
C LYS A 68 -18.08 1.32 5.14
N ASN A 69 -17.72 1.54 6.40
CA ASN A 69 -18.60 2.12 7.42
C ASN A 69 -18.86 3.63 7.23
N CYS A 70 -18.04 4.33 6.44
CA CYS A 70 -18.28 5.73 6.08
C CYS A 70 -19.45 5.89 5.10
N PHE A 71 -19.76 4.83 4.35
CA PHE A 71 -20.88 4.77 3.43
C PHE A 71 -22.14 4.30 4.17
N GLY A 72 -23.27 5.00 4.00
CA GLY A 72 -24.47 4.67 4.74
C GLY A 72 -25.69 5.51 4.38
N PHE A 73 -26.54 5.71 5.38
CA PHE A 73 -27.93 6.16 5.21
C PHE A 73 -28.08 7.53 4.55
N ASP A 74 -27.14 8.46 4.78
CA ASP A 74 -27.20 9.85 4.34
C ASP A 74 -26.25 10.18 3.16
N THR A 75 -25.37 9.24 2.77
CA THR A 75 -24.33 9.47 1.76
C THR A 75 -24.49 8.53 0.56
N PHE A 76 -23.83 7.38 0.59
CA PHE A 76 -23.74 6.42 -0.49
C PHE A 76 -24.10 5.04 0.06
N PHE A 77 -25.00 4.34 -0.62
CA PHE A 77 -25.41 2.98 -0.25
C PHE A 77 -24.67 1.96 -1.08
N VAL A 78 -23.71 1.27 -0.45
CA VAL A 78 -22.89 0.24 -1.08
C VAL A 78 -23.71 -1.04 -1.26
N VAL A 79 -23.79 -1.52 -2.49
CA VAL A 79 -24.43 -2.78 -2.88
C VAL A 79 -23.39 -3.87 -3.12
N ASP A 80 -22.23 -3.52 -3.68
CA ASP A 80 -21.14 -4.45 -3.98
C ASP A 80 -19.78 -3.80 -3.67
N VAL A 81 -18.81 -4.62 -3.27
CA VAL A 81 -17.43 -4.19 -2.98
C VAL A 81 -16.47 -5.10 -3.72
N ARG A 82 -15.71 -4.52 -4.64
CA ARG A 82 -14.69 -5.25 -5.41
C ARG A 82 -13.31 -4.81 -4.98
N ARG A 83 -12.44 -5.77 -4.66
CA ARG A 83 -11.05 -5.47 -4.30
C ARG A 83 -10.28 -5.06 -5.56
N PHE A 84 -9.56 -3.94 -5.49
CA PHE A 84 -8.74 -3.43 -6.57
C PHE A 84 -7.37 -2.98 -6.03
N GLY A 85 -6.36 -3.84 -6.17
CA GLY A 85 -5.05 -3.62 -5.56
C GLY A 85 -5.15 -3.49 -4.03
N ASP A 86 -4.69 -2.35 -3.51
CA ASP A 86 -4.82 -1.95 -2.10
C ASP A 86 -6.10 -1.16 -1.80
N GLY A 87 -6.87 -0.85 -2.84
CA GLY A 87 -8.15 -0.16 -2.76
C GLY A 87 -9.35 -1.10 -2.88
N GLY A 88 -10.52 -0.47 -2.82
CA GLY A 88 -11.80 -1.12 -3.09
C GLY A 88 -12.62 -0.24 -4.02
N ILE A 89 -13.27 -0.88 -5.00
CA ILE A 89 -14.32 -0.27 -5.80
C ILE A 89 -15.63 -0.55 -5.09
N PHE A 90 -16.28 0.51 -4.62
CA PHE A 90 -17.57 0.45 -3.95
C PHE A 90 -18.65 0.80 -4.97
N ILE A 91 -19.50 -0.17 -5.31
CA ILE A 91 -20.60 0.01 -6.26
C ILE A 91 -21.87 0.22 -5.44
N GLY A 92 -22.68 1.21 -5.81
CA GLY A 92 -23.80 1.62 -5.00
C GLY A 92 -24.55 2.81 -5.55
N ASN A 93 -25.53 3.28 -4.77
CA ASN A 93 -26.39 4.39 -5.14
C ASN A 93 -26.21 5.55 -4.17
N LEU A 94 -26.18 6.78 -4.69
CA LEU A 94 -26.28 7.97 -3.86
C LEU A 94 -27.65 8.01 -3.18
N ARG A 95 -27.67 8.35 -1.88
CA ARG A 95 -28.91 8.52 -1.10
C ARG A 95 -29.50 9.93 -1.23
N ARG A 96 -28.70 10.89 -1.71
CA ARG A 96 -28.99 12.33 -1.81
C ARG A 96 -28.23 12.94 -2.99
N PRO A 97 -28.55 14.20 -3.39
CA PRO A 97 -27.80 14.91 -4.43
C PRO A 97 -26.30 14.96 -4.15
N ILE A 98 -25.49 14.95 -5.20
CA ILE A 98 -24.03 14.85 -5.09
C ILE A 98 -23.42 16.02 -4.32
N GLU A 99 -24.00 17.21 -4.45
CA GLU A 99 -23.59 18.44 -3.78
C GLU A 99 -23.74 18.34 -2.26
N GLU A 100 -24.73 17.60 -1.77
CA GLU A 100 -24.92 17.34 -0.34
C GLU A 100 -24.04 16.21 0.18
N VAL A 101 -23.80 15.19 -0.65
CA VAL A 101 -23.10 13.96 -0.25
C VAL A 101 -21.60 14.16 -0.23
N MET A 102 -21.03 14.83 -1.23
CA MET A 102 -19.58 15.02 -1.38
C MET A 102 -18.92 15.56 -0.11
N PRO A 103 -19.31 16.74 0.45
CA PRO A 103 -18.61 17.31 1.60
C PRO A 103 -18.73 16.44 2.86
N LYS A 104 -19.89 15.79 3.05
CA LYS A 104 -20.10 14.88 4.19
C LYS A 104 -19.27 13.62 4.06
N LEU A 105 -19.20 13.07 2.86
CA LEU A 105 -18.47 11.84 2.58
C LEU A 105 -16.96 12.08 2.66
N GLU A 106 -16.48 13.18 2.08
CA GLU A 106 -15.07 13.59 2.14
C GLU A 106 -14.61 13.73 3.59
N LYS A 107 -15.38 14.44 4.42
CA LYS A 107 -15.07 14.58 5.85
C LYS A 107 -15.02 13.23 6.57
N LYS A 108 -16.03 12.37 6.38
CA LYS A 108 -16.08 11.02 7.01
C LYS A 108 -14.92 10.13 6.55
N LEU A 109 -14.54 10.20 5.27
CA LEU A 109 -13.44 9.42 4.73
C LEU A 109 -12.08 9.94 5.22
N SER A 110 -11.88 11.26 5.27
CA SER A 110 -10.66 11.86 5.80
C SER A 110 -10.45 11.52 7.29
N GLU A 111 -11.52 11.60 8.10
CA GLU A 111 -11.50 11.19 9.50
C GLU A 111 -11.19 9.70 9.68
N ALA A 112 -11.82 8.82 8.89
CA ALA A 112 -11.61 7.38 8.98
C ALA A 112 -10.24 6.94 8.44
N ALA A 113 -9.71 7.63 7.42
CA ALA A 113 -8.42 7.35 6.82
C ALA A 113 -7.25 7.97 7.60
N GLY A 114 -7.51 9.01 8.41
CA GLY A 114 -6.49 9.77 9.12
C GLY A 114 -5.56 10.55 8.18
N ARG A 115 -6.04 10.89 6.99
CA ARG A 115 -5.32 11.60 5.93
C ARG A 115 -6.31 12.30 5.02
N ASP A 116 -5.84 13.29 4.27
CA ASP A 116 -6.69 14.01 3.32
C ASP A 116 -7.19 13.08 2.21
N VAL A 117 -8.50 13.14 1.96
CA VAL A 117 -9.18 12.41 0.89
C VAL A 117 -9.76 13.42 -0.09
N VAL A 118 -9.55 13.18 -1.38
CA VAL A 118 -10.12 14.01 -2.45
C VAL A 118 -11.14 13.18 -3.21
N LEU A 119 -12.36 13.70 -3.33
CA LEU A 119 -13.42 13.11 -4.14
C LEU A 119 -13.45 13.76 -5.53
N TRP A 120 -13.45 12.93 -6.57
CA TRP A 120 -13.55 13.37 -7.96
C TRP A 120 -14.88 12.87 -8.53
N LYS A 121 -15.58 13.74 -9.27
CA LYS A 121 -16.73 13.36 -10.09
C LYS A 121 -16.28 13.39 -11.54
N ASP A 122 -16.53 12.30 -12.27
CA ASP A 122 -16.39 12.29 -13.72
C ASP A 122 -17.74 12.67 -14.32
N ASP A 123 -17.80 13.80 -15.02
CA ASP A 123 -18.97 14.17 -15.81
C ASP A 123 -18.89 13.39 -17.13
N ILE A 124 -19.57 12.24 -17.19
CA ILE A 124 -19.76 11.43 -18.42
C ILE A 124 -20.97 11.93 -19.19
#